data_AF-A0A838VCN7-F1
#
_entry.id   AF-A0A838VCN7-F1
#
_cell.length_a   1.000
_cell.length_b   1.000
_cell.length_c   1.000
_cell.angle_alpha   90.00
_cell.angle_beta   90.00
_cell.angle_gamma   90.00
#
_symmetry.space_group_name_H-M   'P 1'
#
loop_
_entity.id
_entity.type
_entity.pdbx_description
1 polymer ?
#
loop_
_entity_poly.entity_id
_entity_poly.type
_entity_poly.pdbx_seq_one_letter_code
_entity_poly.pdbx_strand_id
1 'polypeptide(L)'
;MAAGDANFIEQERKNIDRTDYADREYSLQLPLNSVIDTNTIALSSVAQVAVGDVLVQTQYLTINQFNQLLGKLDLDPGVTQKNYRSTLKALPGANLRNALDALALKLDIDTNLAETNFFSSLTHGQDFPDFQTDYNILTNLLNLNSFADFNNYPVSTGTIILDNLIESHISNTSNVTLLYLTPLIQGPITLSKGIKSEIVWAPQTFGDPSIAKHVSEGTFIFEDTSFFGATVSYASDLSPSFEEIDFPELGIGDWSGFVWNNQSWGGGGTSAPLRTYVPRNKQYCRFLRPRFVHTVSREKFSLLGGSLTLRPLKSRAYRS
;
A
#
# COMPACT_ATOMS: atom_id res chain seq x y z
N MET A 1 -4.46 -1.81 -25.82
CA MET A 1 -5.72 -2.30 -26.41
C MET A 1 -6.73 -2.27 -25.29
N ALA A 2 -7.74 -1.39 -25.37
CA ALA A 2 -8.82 -1.36 -24.38
C ALA A 2 -9.59 -2.68 -24.44
N ALA A 3 -9.77 -3.33 -23.30
CA ALA A 3 -10.68 -4.46 -23.22
C ALA A 3 -12.11 -3.93 -23.42
N GLY A 4 -12.86 -4.54 -24.35
CA GLY A 4 -14.22 -4.10 -24.73
C GLY A 4 -15.30 -4.54 -23.73
N ASP A 5 -14.94 -4.63 -22.45
CA ASP A 5 -15.71 -5.28 -21.38
C ASP A 5 -16.59 -4.29 -20.59
N ALA A 6 -16.42 -2.97 -20.74
CA ALA A 6 -17.24 -1.97 -20.07
C ALA A 6 -17.35 -0.61 -20.79
N ASN A 7 -18.44 0.13 -20.53
CA ASN A 7 -18.70 1.48 -21.06
C ASN A 7 -17.90 2.56 -20.31
N PHE A 8 -16.58 2.56 -20.46
CA PHE A 8 -15.70 3.59 -19.91
C PHE A 8 -14.82 4.21 -20.99
N ILE A 9 -14.42 5.47 -20.79
CA ILE A 9 -13.38 6.12 -21.58
C ILE A 9 -12.06 5.88 -20.85
N GLU A 10 -11.19 5.08 -21.45
CA GLU A 10 -9.84 4.86 -20.93
C GLU A 10 -8.92 6.01 -21.38
N GLN A 11 -8.16 6.57 -20.44
CA GLN A 11 -7.13 7.57 -20.71
C GLN A 11 -5.76 6.97 -20.35
N GLU A 12 -4.84 6.97 -21.30
CA GLU A 12 -3.45 6.59 -21.05
C GLU A 12 -2.79 7.62 -20.13
N ARG A 13 -2.17 7.15 -19.04
CA ARG A 13 -1.37 7.99 -18.13
C ARG A 13 0.06 8.08 -18.64
N LYS A 14 0.63 9.29 -18.57
CA LYS A 14 1.99 9.61 -19.04
C LYS A 14 2.68 10.57 -18.06
N ASN A 15 2.54 10.29 -16.78
CA ASN A 15 3.10 11.16 -15.74
C ASN A 15 4.60 10.91 -15.53
N ILE A 16 5.14 9.83 -16.11
CA ILE A 16 6.51 9.34 -15.99
C ILE A 16 6.85 9.09 -14.51
N ASP A 17 5.88 8.55 -13.78
CA ASP A 17 6.01 8.25 -12.36
C ASP A 17 5.44 6.86 -12.04
N ARG A 18 5.49 6.47 -10.75
CA ARG A 18 5.01 5.15 -10.33
C ARG A 18 3.52 4.93 -10.57
N THR A 19 2.74 5.99 -10.77
CA THR A 19 1.30 5.88 -11.04
C THR A 19 1.04 5.30 -12.43
N ASP A 20 2.00 5.41 -13.36
CA ASP A 20 1.87 4.79 -14.69
C ASP A 20 1.98 3.26 -14.65
N TYR A 21 2.51 2.66 -13.57
CA TYR A 21 2.64 1.21 -13.41
C TYR A 21 1.43 0.55 -12.75
N ALA A 22 0.22 1.03 -13.09
CA ALA A 22 -1.03 0.44 -12.65
C ALA A 22 -2.01 0.38 -13.85
N ASP A 23 -2.86 -0.63 -13.85
CA ASP A 23 -3.88 -0.83 -14.88
C ASP A 23 -5.04 0.16 -14.65
N ARG A 24 -6.24 -0.35 -14.32
CA ARG A 24 -7.42 0.46 -14.03
C ARG A 24 -7.40 1.03 -12.60
N GLU A 25 -8.10 2.13 -12.41
CA GLU A 25 -8.37 2.69 -11.09
C GLU A 25 -9.87 2.70 -10.79
N TYR A 26 -10.23 2.37 -9.55
CA TYR A 26 -11.62 2.39 -9.09
C TYR A 26 -11.75 3.25 -7.84
N SER A 27 -12.74 4.15 -7.85
CA SER A 27 -13.12 4.89 -6.65
C SER A 27 -13.91 3.98 -5.71
N LEU A 28 -13.40 3.83 -4.49
CA LEU A 28 -14.04 3.14 -3.38
C LEU A 28 -14.26 4.12 -2.23
N GLN A 29 -14.96 3.64 -1.20
CA GLN A 29 -15.17 4.39 0.03
C GLN A 29 -14.75 3.54 1.22
N LEU A 30 -14.04 4.17 2.17
CA LEU A 30 -13.85 3.63 3.50
C LEU A 30 -15.03 4.05 4.38
N PRO A 31 -15.86 3.09 4.86
CA PRO A 31 -16.93 3.40 5.79
C PRO A 31 -16.40 3.87 7.15
N LEU A 32 -17.29 4.40 7.99
CA LEU A 32 -16.94 4.75 9.37
C LEU A 32 -16.42 3.51 10.11
N ASN A 33 -15.31 3.65 10.85
CA ASN A 33 -14.64 2.55 11.55
C ASN A 33 -14.22 1.43 10.61
N SER A 34 -13.77 1.78 9.40
CA SER A 34 -13.31 0.83 8.39
C SER A 34 -12.09 0.02 8.83
N VAL A 35 -11.27 0.52 9.75
CA VAL A 35 -10.11 -0.23 10.26
C VAL A 35 -10.57 -1.13 11.40
N ILE A 36 -10.57 -2.45 11.16
CA ILE A 36 -11.12 -3.45 12.07
C ILE A 36 -10.08 -3.90 13.10
N ASP A 37 -8.87 -4.19 12.62
CA ASP A 37 -7.73 -4.60 13.43
C ASP A 37 -6.44 -3.98 12.87
N THR A 38 -5.27 -4.49 13.27
CA THR A 38 -3.97 -3.94 12.88
C THR A 38 -3.80 -3.85 11.36
N ASN A 39 -4.19 -4.85 10.57
CA ASN A 39 -3.94 -4.84 9.12
C ASN A 39 -5.21 -5.07 8.29
N THR A 40 -6.36 -5.26 8.91
CA THR A 40 -7.62 -5.54 8.22
C THR A 40 -8.46 -4.29 8.13
N ILE A 41 -8.92 -4.00 6.91
CA ILE A 41 -9.89 -2.92 6.65
C ILE A 41 -11.14 -3.45 5.96
N ALA A 42 -12.27 -2.80 6.22
CA ALA A 42 -13.52 -2.95 5.50
C ALA A 42 -13.62 -1.93 4.37
N LEU A 43 -13.92 -2.39 3.16
CA LEU A 43 -14.20 -1.55 2.00
C LEU A 43 -15.71 -1.49 1.75
N SER A 44 -16.17 -0.46 1.04
CA SER A 44 -17.56 -0.40 0.55
C SER A 44 -17.92 -1.54 -0.40
N SER A 45 -16.94 -2.09 -1.12
CA SER A 45 -17.07 -3.26 -1.98
C SER A 45 -15.70 -3.87 -2.23
N VAL A 46 -15.66 -5.20 -2.41
CA VAL A 46 -14.47 -5.98 -2.79
C VAL A 46 -14.58 -6.57 -4.19
N ALA A 47 -15.62 -6.22 -4.96
CA ALA A 47 -15.91 -6.86 -6.25
C ALA A 47 -14.78 -6.70 -7.29
N GLN A 48 -14.00 -5.63 -7.19
CA GLN A 48 -12.88 -5.32 -8.11
C GLN A 48 -11.51 -5.56 -7.47
N VAL A 49 -11.47 -6.02 -6.22
CA VAL A 49 -10.23 -6.19 -5.45
C VAL A 49 -9.57 -7.52 -5.79
N ALA A 50 -8.25 -7.47 -6.00
CA ALA A 50 -7.39 -8.64 -6.11
C ALA A 50 -6.13 -8.44 -5.25
N VAL A 51 -5.49 -9.57 -4.89
CA VAL A 51 -4.15 -9.55 -4.29
C VAL A 51 -3.17 -8.90 -5.26
N GLY A 52 -2.30 -8.03 -4.74
CA GLY A 52 -1.37 -7.25 -5.56
C GLY A 52 -1.89 -5.86 -5.95
N ASP A 53 -3.19 -5.58 -5.77
CA ASP A 53 -3.70 -4.22 -5.95
C ASP A 53 -3.23 -3.29 -4.82
N VAL A 54 -3.20 -1.99 -5.09
CA VAL A 54 -2.80 -0.97 -4.10
C VAL A 54 -3.95 -0.01 -3.83
N LEU A 55 -4.24 0.23 -2.56
CA LEU A 55 -5.17 1.27 -2.10
C LEU A 55 -4.42 2.57 -1.85
N VAL A 56 -4.95 3.67 -2.38
CA VAL A 56 -4.34 5.00 -2.34
C VAL A 56 -5.31 6.00 -1.73
N GLN A 57 -4.91 6.66 -0.64
CA GLN A 57 -5.67 7.74 -0.01
C GLN A 57 -4.81 9.01 0.13
N THR A 58 -5.26 10.11 -0.48
CA THR A 58 -4.63 11.43 -0.33
C THR A 58 -5.27 12.18 0.83
N GLN A 59 -4.54 12.39 1.93
CA GLN A 59 -5.02 13.13 3.10
C GLN A 59 -4.44 14.55 3.13
N TYR A 60 -5.28 15.55 3.42
CA TYR A 60 -4.86 16.94 3.64
C TYR A 60 -4.68 17.26 5.13
N LEU A 61 -5.25 16.43 6.00
CA LEU A 61 -5.08 16.43 7.43
C LEU A 61 -4.93 14.99 7.90
N THR A 62 -3.85 14.70 8.60
CA THR A 62 -3.60 13.35 9.14
C THR A 62 -4.10 13.23 10.58
N ILE A 63 -4.40 11.99 10.98
CA ILE A 63 -4.70 11.65 12.39
C ILE A 63 -3.58 12.13 13.33
N ASN A 64 -2.32 12.05 12.89
CA ASN A 64 -1.17 12.47 13.70
C ASN A 64 -1.18 13.98 13.95
N GLN A 65 -1.33 14.80 12.91
CA GLN A 65 -1.42 16.25 13.04
C GLN A 65 -2.58 16.66 13.97
N PHE A 66 -3.76 16.07 13.77
CA PHE A 66 -4.92 16.30 14.62
C PHE A 66 -4.63 15.93 16.09
N ASN A 67 -4.09 14.74 16.35
CA ASN A 67 -3.79 14.29 17.70
C ASN A 67 -2.64 15.07 18.38
N GLN A 68 -1.70 15.62 17.61
CA GLN A 68 -0.67 16.53 18.12
C GLN A 68 -1.26 17.86 18.56
N LEU A 69 -2.21 18.43 17.82
CA LEU A 69 -2.95 19.61 18.24
C LEU A 69 -3.64 19.37 19.60
N LEU A 70 -4.35 18.25 19.75
CA LEU A 70 -4.98 17.90 21.02
C LEU A 70 -3.97 17.81 22.17
N GLY A 71 -2.82 17.17 21.94
CA GLY A 71 -1.76 17.08 22.94
C GLY A 71 -1.16 18.44 23.29
N LYS A 72 -1.09 19.36 22.32
CA LYS A 72 -0.61 20.73 22.54
C LYS A 72 -1.60 21.55 23.37
N LEU A 73 -2.90 21.42 23.09
CA LEU A 73 -3.96 22.04 23.89
C LEU A 73 -3.92 21.59 25.36
N ASP A 74 -3.70 20.28 25.60
CA ASP A 74 -3.56 19.74 26.95
C ASP A 74 -2.35 20.32 27.71
N LEU A 75 -1.34 20.82 27.00
CA LEU A 75 -0.13 21.42 27.58
C LEU A 75 -0.18 22.96 27.68
N ASP A 76 -1.13 23.62 27.02
CA ASP A 76 -1.24 25.08 26.97
C ASP A 76 -1.82 25.60 28.28
N PRO A 77 -1.07 26.31 29.15
CA PRO A 77 -1.59 26.72 30.45
C PRO A 77 -2.78 27.69 30.39
N GLY A 78 -2.97 28.41 29.27
CA GLY A 78 -4.09 29.33 29.04
C GLY A 78 -5.43 28.62 28.74
N VAL A 79 -5.40 27.34 28.40
CA VAL A 79 -6.62 26.53 28.20
C VAL A 79 -7.06 25.91 29.53
N THR A 80 -8.35 25.92 29.90
CA THR A 80 -8.79 25.35 31.19
C THR A 80 -8.82 23.83 31.14
N GLN A 81 -9.39 23.28 30.08
CA GLN A 81 -9.56 21.84 29.92
C GLN A 81 -8.23 21.18 29.56
N LYS A 82 -7.97 20.00 30.12
CA LYS A 82 -6.68 19.26 30.00
C LYS A 82 -6.85 17.81 29.54
N ASN A 83 -7.99 17.52 28.94
CA ASN A 83 -8.37 16.18 28.52
C ASN A 83 -8.79 16.13 27.05
N TYR A 84 -8.34 17.06 26.20
CA TYR A 84 -8.58 17.05 24.76
C TYR A 84 -8.09 15.75 24.14
N ARG A 85 -6.83 15.37 24.36
CA ARG A 85 -6.27 14.17 23.73
C ARG A 85 -6.87 12.88 24.28
N SER A 86 -7.14 12.80 25.58
CA SER A 86 -7.70 11.58 26.18
C SER A 86 -9.15 11.32 25.77
N THR A 87 -9.92 12.37 25.44
CA THR A 87 -11.34 12.26 25.07
C THR A 87 -11.60 12.30 23.56
N LEU A 88 -10.79 13.05 22.80
CA LEU A 88 -11.06 13.34 21.38
C LEU A 88 -10.05 12.72 20.41
N LYS A 89 -9.07 11.93 20.88
CA LYS A 89 -8.07 11.33 19.98
C LYS A 89 -8.76 10.58 18.82
N ALA A 90 -8.34 10.89 17.60
CA ALA A 90 -8.75 10.14 16.42
C ALA A 90 -7.91 8.85 16.31
N LEU A 91 -8.55 7.78 15.86
CA LEU A 91 -7.93 6.48 15.57
C LEU A 91 -8.05 6.17 14.07
N PRO A 92 -7.27 5.23 13.52
CA PRO A 92 -7.45 4.76 12.15
C PRO A 92 -8.92 4.37 11.87
N GLY A 93 -9.44 4.76 10.70
CA GLY A 93 -10.84 4.59 10.31
C GLY A 93 -11.80 5.65 10.88
N ALA A 94 -11.31 6.60 11.68
CA ALA A 94 -12.14 7.68 12.22
C ALA A 94 -12.62 8.65 11.13
N ASN A 95 -13.74 9.31 11.43
CA ASN A 95 -14.23 10.46 10.69
C ASN A 95 -13.59 11.74 11.24
N LEU A 96 -12.68 12.36 10.48
CA LEU A 96 -12.04 13.60 10.93
C LEU A 96 -12.99 14.81 10.96
N ARG A 97 -14.08 14.83 10.17
CA ARG A 97 -15.12 15.85 10.30
C ARG A 97 -15.71 15.85 11.70
N ASN A 98 -16.19 14.68 12.13
CA ASN A 98 -16.78 14.53 13.46
C ASN A 98 -15.76 14.86 14.57
N ALA A 99 -14.49 14.53 14.36
CA ALA A 99 -13.42 14.83 15.31
C ALA A 99 -13.16 16.36 15.41
N LEU A 100 -13.15 17.07 14.28
CA LEU A 100 -13.02 18.53 14.24
C LEU A 100 -14.23 19.23 14.87
N ASP A 101 -15.44 18.75 14.58
CA ASP A 101 -16.67 19.28 15.17
C ASP A 101 -16.69 19.08 16.69
N ALA A 102 -16.31 17.90 17.17
CA ALA A 102 -16.20 17.62 18.60
C ALA A 102 -15.12 18.46 19.29
N LEU A 103 -13.99 18.72 18.62
CA LEU A 103 -12.95 19.62 19.13
C LEU A 103 -13.47 21.05 19.24
N ALA A 104 -14.10 21.56 18.19
CA ALA A 104 -14.60 22.93 18.15
C ALA A 104 -15.67 23.18 19.22
N LEU A 105 -16.65 22.26 19.36
CA LEU A 105 -17.65 22.33 20.44
C LEU A 105 -17.01 22.30 21.82
N LYS A 106 -15.92 21.53 21.99
CA LYS A 106 -15.22 21.45 23.27
C LYS A 106 -14.42 22.73 23.58
N LEU A 107 -13.87 23.39 22.57
CA LEU A 107 -13.22 24.69 22.71
C LEU A 107 -14.23 25.78 23.07
N ASP A 108 -15.43 25.76 22.47
CA ASP A 108 -16.49 26.75 22.77
C ASP A 108 -16.97 26.75 24.22
N ILE A 109 -16.84 25.62 24.91
CA ILE A 109 -17.18 25.48 26.33
C ILE A 109 -15.96 25.63 27.26
N ASP A 110 -14.76 25.91 26.75
CA ASP A 110 -13.61 26.22 27.59
C ASP A 110 -13.67 27.67 28.07
N THR A 111 -13.96 27.83 29.35
CA THR A 111 -14.28 29.13 29.96
C THR A 111 -13.12 30.12 30.02
N ASN A 112 -11.89 29.70 29.75
CA ASN A 112 -10.72 30.60 29.80
C ASN A 112 -10.24 31.04 28.42
N LEU A 113 -10.88 30.57 27.34
CA LEU A 113 -10.66 31.10 26.00
C LEU A 113 -11.59 32.31 25.77
N ALA A 114 -11.05 33.37 25.16
CA ALA A 114 -11.87 34.54 24.80
C ALA A 114 -12.88 34.22 23.68
N GLU A 115 -12.45 33.46 22.68
CA GLU A 115 -13.30 33.02 21.57
C GLU A 115 -14.19 31.86 22.00
N THR A 116 -15.46 31.90 21.60
CA THR A 116 -16.49 30.87 21.88
C THR A 116 -17.31 30.51 20.64
N ASN A 117 -16.75 30.82 19.47
CA ASN A 117 -17.35 30.66 18.14
C ASN A 117 -16.53 29.70 17.25
N PHE A 118 -15.71 28.83 17.84
CA PHE A 118 -14.91 27.86 17.11
C PHE A 118 -15.79 26.98 16.24
N PHE A 119 -16.89 26.44 16.77
CA PHE A 119 -17.78 25.56 16.01
C PHE A 119 -18.50 26.29 14.88
N SER A 120 -19.06 27.47 15.15
CA SER A 120 -19.79 28.27 14.15
C SER A 120 -18.91 28.90 13.08
N SER A 121 -17.59 28.95 13.30
CA SER A 121 -16.61 29.43 12.32
C SER A 121 -16.21 28.37 11.29
N LEU A 122 -16.55 27.09 11.51
CA LEU A 122 -16.22 26.01 10.60
C LEU A 122 -17.12 26.01 9.36
N THR A 123 -16.58 25.51 8.25
CA THR A 123 -17.34 25.33 7.01
C THR A 123 -18.15 24.03 7.01
N HIS A 124 -17.77 23.05 7.83
CA HIS A 124 -18.37 21.72 7.95
C HIS A 124 -18.41 20.92 6.64
N GLY A 125 -17.49 21.21 5.73
CA GLY A 125 -17.33 20.44 4.49
C GLY A 125 -16.96 18.97 4.77
N GLN A 126 -17.31 18.10 3.82
CA GLN A 126 -17.26 16.64 3.97
C GLN A 126 -16.09 15.99 3.24
N ASP A 127 -15.34 16.77 2.45
CA ASP A 127 -14.21 16.27 1.69
C ASP A 127 -12.88 16.56 2.41
N PHE A 128 -11.82 15.82 2.06
CA PHE A 128 -10.52 15.97 2.73
C PHE A 128 -9.91 17.39 2.68
N PRO A 129 -10.03 18.16 1.59
CA PRO A 129 -9.59 19.56 1.58
C PRO A 129 -10.34 20.43 2.60
N ASP A 130 -11.63 20.17 2.82
CA ASP A 130 -12.45 20.91 3.79
C ASP A 130 -11.99 20.60 5.23
N PHE A 131 -11.56 19.37 5.49
CA PHE A 131 -11.01 19.01 6.81
C PHE A 131 -9.75 19.82 7.13
N GLN A 132 -8.87 20.03 6.14
CA GLN A 132 -7.70 20.91 6.31
C GLN A 132 -8.11 22.37 6.50
N THR A 133 -9.10 22.84 5.73
CA THR A 133 -9.63 24.21 5.86
C THR A 133 -10.14 24.46 7.27
N ASP A 134 -10.99 23.59 7.80
CA ASP A 134 -11.58 23.74 9.12
C ASP A 134 -10.56 23.56 10.25
N TYR A 135 -9.62 22.62 10.12
CA TYR A 135 -8.49 22.52 11.03
C TYR A 135 -7.68 23.83 11.07
N ASN A 136 -7.41 24.43 9.91
CA ASN A 136 -6.67 25.68 9.82
C ASN A 136 -7.44 26.85 10.44
N ILE A 137 -8.77 26.92 10.24
CA ILE A 137 -9.64 27.89 10.93
C ILE A 137 -9.48 27.77 12.45
N LEU A 138 -9.58 26.56 13.02
CA LEU A 138 -9.41 26.34 14.46
C LEU A 138 -8.05 26.80 14.96
N THR A 139 -6.96 26.38 14.30
CA THR A 139 -5.60 26.76 14.72
C THR A 139 -5.35 28.26 14.60
N ASN A 140 -5.93 28.93 13.60
CA ASN A 140 -5.81 30.38 13.45
C ASN A 140 -6.58 31.12 14.54
N LEU A 141 -7.79 30.69 14.88
CA LEU A 141 -8.56 31.26 15.99
C LEU A 141 -7.80 31.09 17.32
N LEU A 142 -7.21 29.91 17.56
CA LEU A 142 -6.37 29.67 18.73
C LEU A 142 -5.15 30.61 18.77
N ASN A 143 -4.48 30.81 17.64
CA ASN A 143 -3.30 31.70 17.53
C ASN A 143 -3.62 33.19 17.67
N LEU A 144 -4.88 33.58 17.45
CA LEU A 144 -5.36 34.96 17.64
C LEU A 144 -5.91 35.18 19.06
N ASN A 145 -6.14 34.11 19.83
CA ASN A 145 -6.77 34.17 21.13
C ASN A 145 -5.79 34.72 22.18
N SER A 146 -6.10 35.89 22.74
CA SER A 146 -5.22 36.54 23.72
C SER A 146 -5.12 35.84 25.08
N PHE A 147 -5.94 34.81 25.33
CA PHE A 147 -5.96 34.04 26.59
C PHE A 147 -5.36 32.65 26.44
N ALA A 148 -5.11 32.18 25.21
CA ALA A 148 -4.23 31.04 24.99
C ALA A 148 -2.77 31.49 25.24
N ASP A 149 -2.00 30.69 25.98
CA ASP A 149 -0.59 31.02 26.22
C ASP A 149 0.26 30.64 25.00
N PHE A 150 -0.12 29.58 24.28
CA PHE A 150 0.50 29.25 23.02
C PHE A 150 -0.17 30.00 21.88
N ASN A 151 0.61 30.75 21.11
CA ASN A 151 0.16 31.46 19.92
C ASN A 151 0.87 30.93 18.65
N ASN A 152 1.20 29.64 18.66
CA ASN A 152 1.95 28.98 17.59
C ASN A 152 1.42 27.57 17.27
N TYR A 153 0.11 27.35 17.37
CA TYR A 153 -0.55 26.15 16.90
C TYR A 153 -0.30 25.96 15.39
N PRO A 154 0.25 24.81 14.97
CA PRO A 154 0.64 24.60 13.59
C PRO A 154 -0.58 24.34 12.71
N VAL A 155 -0.68 25.09 11.62
CA VAL A 155 -1.61 24.83 10.50
C VAL A 155 -1.20 23.55 9.75
N SER A 156 -2.16 22.87 9.14
CA SER A 156 -1.90 21.81 8.17
C SER A 156 -1.69 22.41 6.79
N THR A 157 -0.66 21.96 6.08
CA THR A 157 -0.34 22.41 4.72
C THR A 157 0.00 21.20 3.83
N GLY A 158 -0.31 21.32 2.55
CA GLY A 158 -0.03 20.27 1.56
C GLY A 158 -0.90 19.02 1.75
N THR A 159 -0.40 17.90 1.23
CA THR A 159 -1.07 16.60 1.23
C THR A 159 -0.09 15.48 1.51
N ILE A 160 -0.57 14.40 2.11
CA ILE A 160 0.16 13.14 2.25
C ILE A 160 -0.60 12.07 1.49
N ILE A 161 0.12 11.31 0.67
CA ILE A 161 -0.42 10.16 -0.06
C ILE A 161 -0.08 8.90 0.75
N LEU A 162 -1.09 8.10 1.05
CA LEU A 162 -0.95 6.81 1.74
C LEU A 162 -1.26 5.68 0.76
N ASP A 163 -0.27 4.84 0.48
CA ASP A 163 -0.38 3.69 -0.42
C ASP A 163 -0.26 2.39 0.39
N ASN A 164 -1.14 1.42 0.14
CA ASN A 164 -1.15 0.13 0.82
C ASN A 164 -1.39 -1.03 -0.12
N LEU A 165 -0.50 -2.02 -0.09
CA LEU A 165 -0.65 -3.27 -0.81
C LEU A 165 -1.72 -4.16 -0.17
N ILE A 166 -2.62 -4.69 -0.97
CA ILE A 166 -3.56 -5.73 -0.57
C ILE A 166 -2.83 -7.09 -0.61
N GLU A 167 -2.63 -7.67 0.56
CA GLU A 167 -1.97 -8.96 0.73
C GLU A 167 -2.96 -10.12 0.57
N SER A 168 -4.16 -9.98 1.12
CA SER A 168 -5.20 -11.01 1.00
C SER A 168 -6.62 -10.44 1.11
N HIS A 169 -7.58 -11.24 0.64
CA HIS A 169 -9.01 -10.97 0.77
C HIS A 169 -9.64 -12.01 1.68
N ILE A 170 -10.52 -11.55 2.59
CA ILE A 170 -11.28 -12.45 3.47
C ILE A 170 -12.57 -12.86 2.75
N SER A 171 -12.61 -14.11 2.29
CA SER A 171 -13.75 -14.70 1.57
C SER A 171 -15.09 -14.42 2.23
N ASN A 172 -16.10 -14.08 1.42
CA ASN A 172 -17.48 -13.74 1.84
C ASN A 172 -17.62 -12.50 2.75
N THR A 173 -16.57 -11.69 2.87
CA THR A 173 -16.64 -10.40 3.56
C THR A 173 -16.16 -9.28 2.64
N SER A 174 -16.48 -8.04 3.01
CA SER A 174 -15.93 -6.84 2.37
C SER A 174 -14.57 -6.44 2.94
N ASN A 175 -13.86 -7.38 3.58
CA ASN A 175 -12.63 -7.10 4.31
C ASN A 175 -11.41 -7.55 3.52
N VAL A 176 -10.37 -6.74 3.59
CA VAL A 176 -9.07 -7.01 2.97
C VAL A 176 -7.98 -6.84 4.02
N THR A 177 -6.94 -7.66 3.91
CA THR A 177 -5.74 -7.55 4.72
C THR A 177 -4.70 -6.78 3.93
N LEU A 178 -4.20 -5.70 4.52
CA LEU A 178 -3.12 -4.88 3.99
C LEU A 178 -1.77 -5.42 4.47
N LEU A 179 -0.73 -5.20 3.68
CA LEU A 179 0.63 -5.57 4.07
C LEU A 179 1.07 -4.84 5.36
N TYR A 180 0.73 -3.55 5.48
CA TYR A 180 1.06 -2.72 6.63
C TYR A 180 -0.14 -1.92 7.12
N LEU A 181 -0.19 -1.67 8.44
CA LEU A 181 -1.12 -0.71 9.00
C LEU A 181 -0.73 0.71 8.58
N THR A 182 -1.68 1.40 7.95
CA THR A 182 -1.60 2.84 7.68
C THR A 182 -2.75 3.57 8.36
N PRO A 183 -2.54 4.84 8.75
CA PRO A 183 -3.53 5.65 9.44
C PRO A 183 -4.58 6.20 8.46
N LEU A 184 -5.26 5.31 7.74
CA LEU A 184 -6.36 5.66 6.85
C LEU A 184 -7.52 6.27 7.65
N ILE A 185 -8.25 7.20 7.05
CA ILE A 185 -9.44 7.83 7.64
C ILE A 185 -10.68 7.47 6.82
N GLN A 186 -11.87 7.60 7.42
CA GLN A 186 -13.13 7.45 6.68
C GLN A 186 -13.14 8.40 5.47
N GLY A 187 -13.60 7.92 4.32
CA GLY A 187 -13.81 8.74 3.13
C GLY A 187 -13.35 8.06 1.83
N PRO A 188 -13.18 8.82 0.74
CA PRO A 188 -12.78 8.27 -0.55
C PRO A 188 -11.41 7.61 -0.48
N ILE A 189 -11.28 6.51 -1.23
CA ILE A 189 -10.02 5.80 -1.45
C ILE A 189 -9.99 5.26 -2.88
N THR A 190 -8.82 5.25 -3.51
CA THR A 190 -8.66 4.78 -4.89
C THR A 190 -8.00 3.41 -4.88
N LEU A 191 -8.62 2.43 -5.52
CA LEU A 191 -8.03 1.12 -5.80
C LEU A 191 -7.29 1.19 -7.13
N SER A 192 -5.98 0.97 -7.11
CA SER A 192 -5.13 0.87 -8.30
C SER A 192 -4.87 -0.60 -8.63
N LYS A 193 -5.30 -1.05 -9.81
CA LYS A 193 -5.16 -2.45 -10.25
C LYS A 193 -3.72 -2.79 -10.65
N GLY A 194 -3.27 -3.96 -10.20
CA GLY A 194 -1.98 -4.51 -10.62
C GLY A 194 -1.98 -4.92 -12.10
N ILE A 195 -0.86 -4.67 -12.80
CA ILE A 195 -0.66 -5.16 -14.17
C ILE A 195 -0.01 -6.53 -14.08
N LYS A 196 -0.72 -7.57 -14.54
CA LYS A 196 -0.13 -8.90 -14.64
C LYS A 196 0.90 -8.93 -15.78
N SER A 197 2.16 -8.95 -15.41
CA SER A 197 3.30 -9.12 -16.31
C SER A 197 3.81 -10.56 -16.23
N GLU A 198 3.87 -11.25 -17.36
CA GLU A 198 4.28 -12.66 -17.43
C GLU A 198 5.36 -12.86 -18.49
N ILE A 199 6.49 -13.44 -18.07
CA ILE A 199 7.62 -13.80 -18.94
C ILE A 199 7.80 -15.31 -18.87
N VAL A 200 7.68 -15.97 -20.02
CA VAL A 200 7.93 -17.41 -20.16
C VAL A 200 9.10 -17.62 -21.10
N TRP A 201 10.15 -18.28 -20.60
CA TRP A 201 11.30 -18.62 -21.43
C TRP A 201 11.00 -19.85 -22.28
N ALA A 202 11.62 -19.88 -23.47
CA ALA A 202 11.65 -21.08 -24.29
C ALA A 202 12.27 -22.26 -23.50
N PRO A 203 11.94 -23.52 -23.85
CA PRO A 203 12.57 -24.69 -23.25
C PRO A 203 14.10 -24.60 -23.22
N GLN A 204 14.68 -24.62 -22.03
CA GLN A 204 16.12 -24.61 -21.83
C GLN A 204 16.64 -26.05 -21.88
N THR A 205 17.27 -26.40 -23.00
CA THR A 205 17.83 -27.74 -23.26
C THR A 205 19.31 -27.83 -22.86
N PHE A 206 19.96 -26.70 -22.57
CA PHE A 206 21.37 -26.65 -22.16
C PHE A 206 22.34 -27.28 -23.18
N GLY A 207 22.06 -27.06 -24.47
CA GLY A 207 22.88 -27.52 -25.59
C GLY A 207 22.56 -28.93 -26.10
N ASP A 208 22.00 -29.81 -25.27
CA ASP A 208 21.67 -31.18 -25.67
C ASP A 208 20.29 -31.63 -25.15
N PRO A 209 19.27 -31.76 -26.02
CA PRO A 209 17.92 -32.17 -25.61
C PRO A 209 17.78 -33.68 -25.34
N SER A 210 18.80 -34.50 -25.62
CA SER A 210 18.72 -35.96 -25.52
C SER A 210 19.09 -36.52 -24.13
N ILE A 211 19.83 -35.75 -23.33
CA ILE A 211 20.34 -36.17 -22.03
C ILE A 211 19.37 -35.87 -20.89
N ALA A 212 19.33 -36.74 -19.88
CA ALA A 212 18.62 -36.47 -18.64
C ALA A 212 19.52 -35.67 -17.70
N LYS A 213 18.95 -34.62 -17.11
CA LYS A 213 19.64 -33.67 -16.24
C LYS A 213 18.89 -33.51 -14.93
N HIS A 214 19.62 -33.06 -13.92
CA HIS A 214 19.10 -32.54 -12.67
C HIS A 214 19.35 -31.04 -12.65
N VAL A 215 18.29 -30.23 -12.55
CA VAL A 215 18.37 -28.78 -12.38
C VAL A 215 17.94 -28.47 -10.95
N SER A 216 18.87 -27.98 -10.13
CA SER A 216 18.63 -27.82 -8.69
C SER A 216 18.20 -26.41 -8.30
N GLU A 217 18.66 -25.41 -9.03
CA GLU A 217 18.52 -24.00 -8.68
C GLU A 217 18.27 -23.16 -9.94
N GLY A 218 17.41 -22.14 -9.79
CA GLY A 218 17.30 -21.05 -10.73
C GLY A 218 17.63 -19.72 -10.05
N THR A 219 18.33 -18.86 -10.78
CA THR A 219 18.71 -17.51 -10.36
C THR A 219 18.09 -16.50 -11.32
N PHE A 220 17.41 -15.49 -10.80
CA PHE A 220 16.87 -14.38 -11.58
C PHE A 220 17.67 -13.11 -11.24
N ILE A 221 18.11 -12.42 -12.28
CA ILE A 221 19.02 -11.29 -12.16
C ILE A 221 18.23 -10.04 -12.51
N PHE A 222 18.15 -9.12 -11.57
CA PHE A 222 17.46 -7.85 -11.71
C PHE A 222 18.47 -6.70 -11.72
N GLU A 223 18.08 -5.59 -12.33
CA GLU A 223 18.80 -4.32 -12.13
C GLU A 223 18.61 -3.81 -10.70
N ASP A 224 17.39 -3.93 -10.18
CA ASP A 224 16.99 -3.61 -8.81
C ASP A 224 15.82 -4.51 -8.38
N THR A 225 15.83 -4.96 -7.13
CA THR A 225 14.78 -5.78 -6.48
C THR A 225 13.80 -4.94 -5.65
N SER A 226 13.62 -3.65 -6.00
CA SER A 226 12.68 -2.74 -5.35
C SER A 226 11.21 -3.05 -5.72
N PHE A 227 10.68 -4.16 -5.26
CA PHE A 227 9.26 -4.56 -5.39
C PHE A 227 8.84 -5.41 -4.17
N PHE A 228 7.55 -5.59 -3.90
CA PHE A 228 7.07 -6.34 -2.74
C PHE A 228 7.08 -7.86 -2.96
N GLY A 229 6.86 -8.29 -4.19
CA GLY A 229 7.06 -9.67 -4.54
C GLY A 229 6.82 -10.00 -6.00
N ALA A 230 7.20 -11.21 -6.37
CA ALA A 230 6.94 -11.81 -7.66
C ALA A 230 6.76 -13.31 -7.47
N THR A 231 6.31 -14.00 -8.51
CA THR A 231 6.22 -15.47 -8.50
C THR A 231 7.09 -16.02 -9.60
N VAL A 232 7.95 -16.97 -9.25
CA VAL A 232 8.67 -17.78 -10.23
C VAL A 232 8.13 -19.18 -10.27
N SER A 233 8.13 -19.76 -11.46
CA SER A 233 7.64 -21.11 -11.63
C SER A 233 8.41 -21.87 -12.68
N TYR A 234 8.34 -23.19 -12.58
CA TYR A 234 9.06 -24.10 -13.48
C TYR A 234 8.16 -25.20 -14.00
N ALA A 235 8.31 -25.50 -15.30
CA ALA A 235 7.71 -26.65 -15.95
C ALA A 235 8.79 -27.49 -16.63
N SER A 236 8.67 -28.81 -16.58
CA SER A 236 9.61 -29.74 -17.22
C SER A 236 8.92 -30.62 -18.27
N ASP A 237 9.69 -31.42 -19.00
CA ASP A 237 9.14 -32.38 -19.96
C ASP A 237 8.38 -33.54 -19.28
N LEU A 238 8.83 -33.96 -18.10
CA LEU A 238 8.16 -34.99 -17.30
C LEU A 238 7.00 -34.45 -16.45
N SER A 239 6.98 -33.13 -16.19
CA SER A 239 5.96 -32.47 -15.39
C SER A 239 5.61 -31.11 -16.02
N PRO A 240 4.73 -31.10 -17.04
CA PRO A 240 4.54 -29.95 -17.93
C PRO A 240 3.76 -28.78 -17.32
N SER A 241 3.08 -28.96 -16.20
CA SER A 241 2.46 -27.86 -15.44
C SER A 241 3.53 -26.96 -14.81
N PHE A 242 3.22 -25.69 -14.61
CA PHE A 242 4.06 -24.81 -13.81
C PHE A 242 3.81 -25.08 -12.32
N GLU A 243 4.89 -25.16 -11.54
CA GLU A 243 4.83 -25.18 -10.07
C GLU A 243 5.46 -23.88 -9.57
N GLU A 244 4.68 -23.13 -8.79
CA GLU A 244 4.94 -21.76 -8.36
C GLU A 244 5.70 -21.70 -7.05
N ILE A 245 6.59 -20.71 -6.95
CA ILE A 245 7.37 -20.36 -5.79
C ILE A 245 7.31 -18.85 -5.67
N ASP A 246 6.83 -18.37 -4.53
CA ASP A 246 6.77 -16.95 -4.24
C ASP A 246 8.16 -16.41 -3.92
N PHE A 247 8.43 -15.22 -4.45
CA PHE A 247 9.58 -14.40 -4.17
C PHE A 247 9.14 -13.18 -3.37
N PRO A 248 9.15 -13.26 -2.03
CA PRO A 248 8.91 -12.09 -1.20
C PRO A 248 10.15 -11.20 -1.20
N GLU A 249 9.95 -9.90 -1.36
CA GLU A 249 10.98 -8.88 -1.26
C GLU A 249 10.60 -7.82 -0.23
N LEU A 250 11.56 -6.99 0.19
CA LEU A 250 11.32 -6.00 1.25
C LEU A 250 10.64 -4.70 0.74
N GLY A 251 10.18 -4.70 -0.52
CA GLY A 251 9.42 -3.60 -1.11
C GLY A 251 10.26 -2.47 -1.70
N ILE A 252 9.53 -1.47 -2.21
CA ILE A 252 10.05 -0.29 -2.92
C ILE A 252 10.82 0.71 -2.05
N GLY A 253 10.87 0.53 -0.72
CA GLY A 253 11.57 1.44 0.19
C GLY A 253 10.92 2.82 0.34
N ASP A 254 9.60 2.86 0.38
CA ASP A 254 8.85 4.12 0.54
C ASP A 254 9.12 4.80 1.90
N TRP A 255 9.20 6.13 1.88
CA TRP A 255 9.56 6.99 3.00
C TRP A 255 8.36 7.83 3.44
N SER A 256 7.20 7.24 3.75
CA SER A 256 6.09 7.99 4.37
C SER A 256 4.92 7.11 4.77
N GLY A 257 4.09 7.58 5.70
CA GLY A 257 2.72 7.08 5.87
C GLY A 257 2.53 5.93 6.86
N PHE A 258 3.58 5.46 7.53
CA PHE A 258 3.50 4.32 8.44
C PHE A 258 3.38 4.74 9.91
N VAL A 259 2.77 3.88 10.71
CA VAL A 259 2.76 4.04 12.18
C VAL A 259 4.18 3.75 12.72
N TRP A 260 4.69 4.63 13.57
CA TRP A 260 6.01 4.46 14.19
C TRP A 260 6.12 3.10 14.90
N ASN A 261 7.29 2.46 14.79
CA ASN A 261 7.58 1.14 15.35
C ASN A 261 6.81 -0.05 14.72
N ASN A 262 6.18 0.15 13.56
CA ASN A 262 5.43 -0.91 12.86
C ASN A 262 6.17 -1.55 11.68
N GLN A 263 7.30 -0.99 11.24
CA GLN A 263 8.10 -1.55 10.14
C GLN A 263 9.58 -1.11 10.15
N SER A 264 10.41 -1.86 9.42
CA SER A 264 11.80 -1.53 9.15
C SER A 264 11.92 -0.60 7.93
N TRP A 265 12.81 0.39 8.01
CA TRP A 265 13.00 1.45 7.01
C TRP A 265 13.91 1.00 5.86
N GLY A 266 13.76 1.61 4.68
CA GLY A 266 14.78 1.63 3.63
C GLY A 266 14.59 0.67 2.44
N GLY A 267 13.56 -0.18 2.43
CA GLY A 267 13.29 -1.11 1.33
C GLY A 267 14.39 -2.16 1.10
N GLY A 268 14.15 -3.03 0.12
CA GLY A 268 15.06 -4.13 -0.24
C GLY A 268 15.83 -3.91 -1.53
N GLY A 269 15.85 -2.67 -2.04
CA GLY A 269 16.43 -2.36 -3.34
C GLY A 269 17.90 -2.75 -3.41
N THR A 270 18.18 -3.91 -4.01
CA THR A 270 19.53 -4.40 -4.24
C THR A 270 19.62 -4.96 -5.66
N SER A 271 20.84 -5.01 -6.21
CA SER A 271 21.10 -5.75 -7.43
C SER A 271 21.45 -7.22 -7.15
N ALA A 272 21.11 -7.74 -5.96
CA ALA A 272 21.46 -9.09 -5.57
C ALA A 272 20.60 -10.08 -6.39
N PRO A 273 21.21 -11.06 -7.07
CA PRO A 273 20.43 -12.05 -7.81
C PRO A 273 19.57 -12.88 -6.86
N LEU A 274 18.29 -13.03 -7.22
CA LEU A 274 17.35 -13.82 -6.44
C LEU A 274 17.47 -15.29 -6.83
N ARG A 275 17.75 -16.14 -5.85
CA ARG A 275 17.98 -17.58 -6.04
C ARG A 275 16.86 -18.37 -5.40
N THR A 276 16.34 -19.34 -6.13
CA THR A 276 15.38 -20.31 -5.59
C THR A 276 15.67 -21.71 -6.08
N TYR A 277 15.22 -22.69 -5.30
CA TYR A 277 15.27 -24.07 -5.70
C TYR A 277 14.27 -24.33 -6.85
N VAL A 278 14.62 -25.23 -7.75
CA VAL A 278 13.62 -25.77 -8.68
C VAL A 278 12.79 -26.81 -7.92
N PRO A 279 11.45 -26.80 -7.98
CA PRO A 279 10.63 -27.75 -7.22
C PRO A 279 10.96 -29.20 -7.58
N ARG A 280 10.92 -30.10 -6.58
CA ARG A 280 11.43 -31.49 -6.69
C ARG A 280 10.91 -32.23 -7.92
N ASN A 281 9.63 -32.07 -8.25
CA ASN A 281 8.98 -32.74 -9.37
C ASN A 281 9.41 -32.18 -10.74
N LYS A 282 10.07 -31.02 -10.76
CA LYS A 282 10.55 -30.31 -11.95
C LYS A 282 12.06 -30.48 -12.15
N GLN A 283 12.81 -30.85 -11.10
CA GLN A 283 14.28 -30.88 -11.14
C GLN A 283 14.86 -31.92 -12.12
N TYR A 284 14.25 -33.10 -12.26
CA TYR A 284 14.71 -34.14 -13.17
C TYR A 284 14.04 -33.99 -14.53
N CYS A 285 14.80 -33.63 -15.56
CA CYS A 285 14.23 -33.28 -16.86
C CYS A 285 15.25 -33.35 -18.01
N ARG A 286 14.74 -33.30 -19.26
CA ARG A 286 15.56 -33.02 -20.45
C ARG A 286 15.71 -31.52 -20.69
N PHE A 287 14.62 -30.80 -20.48
CA PHE A 287 14.55 -29.35 -20.56
C PHE A 287 13.70 -28.79 -19.41
N LEU A 288 13.97 -27.54 -19.07
CA LEU A 288 13.18 -26.78 -18.10
C LEU A 288 12.65 -25.51 -18.76
N ARG A 289 11.42 -25.13 -18.45
CA ARG A 289 10.81 -23.85 -18.82
C ARG A 289 10.61 -23.02 -17.56
N PRO A 290 11.47 -22.04 -17.30
CA PRO A 290 11.23 -21.03 -16.28
C PRO A 290 10.08 -20.11 -16.71
N ARG A 291 9.40 -19.53 -15.72
CA ARG A 291 8.42 -18.47 -15.88
C ARG A 291 8.54 -17.50 -14.70
N PHE A 292 8.43 -16.21 -14.98
CA PHE A 292 8.41 -15.12 -14.01
C PHE A 292 7.09 -14.37 -14.17
N VAL A 293 6.44 -14.06 -13.05
CA VAL A 293 5.18 -13.34 -12.99
C VAL A 293 5.29 -12.24 -11.94
N HIS A 294 4.91 -11.02 -12.30
CA HIS A 294 4.74 -9.90 -11.37
C HIS A 294 3.34 -9.32 -11.56
N THR A 295 2.66 -9.00 -10.46
CA THR A 295 1.24 -8.58 -10.46
C THR A 295 0.97 -7.38 -9.57
N VAL A 296 2.00 -6.79 -8.96
CA VAL A 296 1.80 -5.74 -7.96
C VAL A 296 1.60 -4.39 -8.65
N SER A 297 0.62 -3.63 -8.19
CA SER A 297 0.28 -2.30 -8.70
C SER A 297 1.29 -1.24 -8.26
N ARG A 298 1.52 -0.24 -9.12
CA ARG A 298 2.41 0.92 -8.89
C ARG A 298 3.87 0.55 -8.64
N GLU A 299 4.27 -0.63 -9.11
CA GLU A 299 5.64 -1.14 -9.04
C GLU A 299 6.20 -1.37 -10.44
N LYS A 300 7.52 -1.16 -10.55
CA LYS A 300 8.28 -1.54 -11.73
C LYS A 300 9.28 -2.62 -11.36
N PHE A 301 9.57 -3.51 -12.32
CA PHE A 301 10.69 -4.44 -12.22
C PHE A 301 11.53 -4.34 -13.49
N SER A 302 12.84 -4.58 -13.35
CA SER A 302 13.79 -4.64 -14.47
C SER A 302 14.55 -5.95 -14.39
N LEU A 303 14.10 -6.94 -15.19
CA LEU A 303 14.68 -8.27 -15.22
C LEU A 303 15.72 -8.37 -16.34
N LEU A 304 16.98 -8.60 -15.98
CA LEU A 304 18.10 -8.74 -16.91
C LEU A 304 18.19 -10.15 -17.50
N GLY A 305 17.81 -11.17 -16.73
CA GLY A 305 17.79 -12.55 -17.22
C GLY A 305 17.67 -13.59 -16.11
N GLY A 306 17.78 -14.85 -16.52
CA GLY A 306 17.78 -16.00 -15.62
C GLY A 306 18.95 -16.93 -15.90
N SER A 307 19.44 -17.60 -14.85
CA SER A 307 20.42 -18.67 -14.92
C SER A 307 19.88 -19.91 -14.23
N LEU A 308 20.30 -21.09 -14.67
CA LEU A 308 19.87 -22.37 -14.15
C LEU A 308 21.09 -23.25 -13.87
N THR A 309 21.17 -23.77 -12.65
CA THR A 309 22.26 -24.65 -12.23
C THR A 309 21.90 -26.10 -12.55
N LEU A 310 22.66 -26.70 -13.46
CA LEU A 310 22.40 -28.05 -13.97
C LEU A 310 23.53 -29.03 -13.62
N ARG A 311 23.15 -30.30 -13.51
CA ARG A 311 24.05 -31.45 -13.49
C ARG A 311 23.56 -32.51 -14.48
N PRO A 312 24.36 -32.93 -15.46
CA PRO A 312 23.99 -34.05 -16.34
C PRO A 312 23.99 -35.35 -15.53
N LEU A 313 22.99 -36.22 -15.77
CA LEU A 313 22.86 -37.50 -15.08
C LEU A 313 23.11 -38.69 -16.02
N LYS A 314 22.50 -38.66 -17.21
CA LYS A 314 22.54 -39.77 -18.17
C LYS A 314 22.65 -39.24 -19.59
N SER A 315 23.45 -39.93 -20.41
CA SER A 315 23.61 -39.64 -21.85
C SER A 315 22.37 -39.91 -22.69
N ARG A 316 21.37 -40.61 -22.16
CA ARG A 316 20.05 -40.79 -22.79
C ARG A 316 18.95 -40.66 -21.76
N ALA A 317 17.96 -39.83 -22.07
CA ALA A 317 16.83 -39.57 -21.19
C ALA A 317 15.75 -40.65 -21.22
N TYR A 318 15.56 -41.31 -22.36
CA TYR A 318 14.68 -42.47 -22.49
C TYR A 318 15.52 -43.73 -22.63
N ARG A 319 15.11 -44.80 -21.93
CA ARG A 319 15.61 -46.14 -22.22
C ARG A 319 15.09 -46.56 -23.60
N SER A 320 16.00 -46.91 -24.50
CA SER A 320 15.73 -47.91 -25.53
C SER A 320 15.57 -49.27 -24.88
#